data_AF-A0AAV6BE17-F1
#
_entry.id   AF-A0AAV6BE17-F1
#
_cell.length_a   1.000
_cell.length_b   1.000
_cell.length_c   1.000
_cell.angle_alpha   90.00
_cell.angle_beta   90.00
_cell.angle_gamma   90.00
#
_symmetry.space_group_name_H-M   'P 1'
#
loop_
_entity.id
_entity.type
_entity.pdbx_description
1 polymer ?
#
loop_
_entity_poly.entity_id
_entity_poly.type
_entity_poly.pdbx_seq_one_letter_code
_entity_poly.pdbx_strand_id
1 'polypeptide(L)'
;AGEGKPGAAESGGIAIAAPRTGRGPRGTLSLDPPLGATVLFGCSTIAFAAAAVTGTVRRRRLRDPRRVRTRAMQTLLERTLARAASLATAEPAKAAAMASLTLLAGAGLRHDTDLAGLARAERRQRLHARGAAESEIAALEALFDSLAAIAYAPPETRSSDARQAILAVRETLERYRKEMEA
;
A
#
# COMPACT_ATOMS: atom_id res chain seq x y z
N ALA A 1 29.02 3.66 -68.51
CA ALA A 1 29.70 2.99 -67.40
C ALA A 1 30.31 4.08 -66.54
N GLY A 2 30.03 4.26 -65.27
CA GLY A 2 29.30 3.48 -64.28
C GLY A 2 29.75 4.04 -62.92
N GLU A 3 28.80 4.16 -62.00
CA GLU A 3 29.01 4.08 -60.53
C GLU A 3 29.82 5.21 -59.87
N GLY A 4 29.39 5.88 -58.80
CA GLY A 4 28.38 5.52 -57.82
C GLY A 4 28.93 5.81 -56.42
N LYS A 5 28.45 6.93 -55.84
CA LYS A 5 27.97 7.01 -54.45
C LYS A 5 29.02 7.07 -53.31
N PRO A 6 28.60 7.34 -52.05
CA PRO A 6 28.72 8.64 -51.39
C PRO A 6 29.59 8.59 -50.11
N GLY A 7 29.78 9.76 -49.49
CA GLY A 7 30.46 9.89 -48.21
C GLY A 7 29.90 8.97 -47.12
N ALA A 8 30.80 8.16 -46.56
CA ALA A 8 30.58 7.39 -45.34
C ALA A 8 30.96 8.24 -44.12
N ALA A 9 30.03 8.33 -43.18
CA ALA A 9 30.23 8.87 -41.85
C ALA A 9 31.01 7.88 -40.99
N GLU A 10 32.02 8.34 -40.25
CA GLU A 10 32.56 7.64 -39.07
C GLU A 10 32.92 8.70 -38.01
N SER A 11 32.07 8.85 -36.99
CA SER A 11 32.23 8.18 -35.70
C SER A 11 33.35 8.80 -34.86
N GLY A 12 32.99 9.83 -34.09
CA GLY A 12 33.80 10.34 -32.98
C GLY A 12 33.94 9.28 -31.89
N GLY A 13 34.92 8.39 -32.05
CA GLY A 13 35.35 7.46 -31.04
C GLY A 13 36.07 8.21 -29.92
N ILE A 14 35.53 8.15 -28.71
CA ILE A 14 36.29 8.47 -27.49
C ILE A 14 37.47 7.52 -27.48
N ALA A 15 38.67 8.04 -27.72
CA ALA A 15 39.90 7.29 -27.57
C ALA A 15 40.03 6.91 -26.09
N ILE A 16 39.63 5.68 -25.75
CA ILE A 16 39.92 5.08 -24.45
C ILE A 16 41.44 4.94 -24.42
N ALA A 17 42.10 5.83 -23.67
CA ALA A 17 43.54 5.81 -23.52
C ALA A 17 43.97 4.43 -22.97
N ALA A 18 44.68 3.66 -23.79
CA ALA A 18 45.24 2.39 -23.38
C ALA A 18 46.23 2.61 -22.21
N PRO A 19 46.22 1.74 -21.18
CA PRO A 19 47.10 1.91 -20.03
C PRO A 19 48.56 1.80 -20.45
N ARG A 20 49.31 2.89 -20.26
CA ARG A 20 50.74 2.93 -20.54
C ARG A 20 51.47 2.04 -19.55
N THR A 21 52.03 0.93 -20.01
CA THR A 21 52.88 -0.02 -19.26
C THR A 21 54.30 0.50 -19.04
N GLY A 22 54.50 1.82 -19.06
CA GLY A 22 55.81 2.44 -18.91
C GLY A 22 56.19 2.62 -17.44
N ARG A 23 57.34 2.07 -17.04
CA ARG A 23 57.97 2.31 -15.73
C ARG A 23 58.36 3.79 -15.59
N GLY A 24 57.63 4.54 -14.76
CA GLY A 24 58.02 5.88 -14.35
C GLY A 24 59.16 5.86 -13.31
N PRO A 25 59.87 6.99 -13.11
CA PRO A 25 61.06 7.08 -12.26
C PRO A 25 60.79 6.93 -10.74
N ARG A 26 59.56 6.67 -10.32
CA ARG A 26 59.17 6.49 -8.90
C ARG A 26 58.54 5.12 -8.59
N GLY A 27 58.91 4.09 -9.35
CA GLY A 27 58.47 2.71 -9.11
C GLY A 27 57.08 2.41 -9.69
N THR A 28 56.80 1.12 -9.86
CA THR A 28 55.52 0.62 -10.38
C THR A 28 54.48 0.66 -9.27
N LEU A 29 53.41 1.44 -9.45
CA LEU A 29 52.17 1.24 -8.69
C LEU A 29 51.64 -0.13 -9.08
N SER A 30 51.87 -1.14 -8.23
CA SER A 30 51.19 -2.43 -8.38
C SER A 30 49.70 -2.18 -8.27
N LEU A 31 48.96 -2.59 -9.30
CA LEU A 31 47.50 -2.63 -9.33
C LEU A 31 46.95 -3.85 -8.59
N ASP A 32 47.77 -4.59 -7.84
CA ASP A 32 47.27 -5.64 -6.97
C ASP A 32 46.60 -4.99 -5.74
N PRO A 33 45.29 -5.18 -5.55
CA PRO A 33 44.62 -4.69 -4.36
C PRO A 33 45.22 -5.39 -3.14
N PRO A 34 45.45 -4.67 -2.03
CA PRO A 34 45.92 -5.31 -0.80
C PRO A 34 44.93 -6.40 -0.38
N LEU A 35 45.41 -7.53 0.13
CA LEU A 35 44.59 -8.71 0.47
C LEU A 35 43.33 -8.37 1.32
N GLY A 36 43.39 -7.32 2.15
CA GLY A 36 42.26 -6.81 2.93
C GLY A 36 41.14 -6.15 2.10
N ALA A 37 41.44 -5.56 0.94
CA ALA A 37 40.45 -4.94 0.06
C ALA A 37 39.56 -5.98 -0.63
N THR A 38 40.12 -7.14 -1.01
CA THR A 38 39.35 -8.29 -1.52
C THR A 38 38.37 -8.86 -0.49
N VAL A 39 38.76 -8.88 0.79
CA VAL A 39 37.87 -9.35 1.88
C VAL A 39 36.74 -8.36 2.13
N LEU A 40 37.02 -7.05 2.13
CA LEU A 40 35.99 -6.02 2.27
C LEU A 40 35.01 -6.00 1.09
N PHE A 41 35.48 -6.24 -0.13
CA PHE A 41 34.63 -6.39 -1.32
C PHE A 41 33.80 -7.69 -1.27
N GLY A 42 34.37 -8.78 -0.77
CA GLY A 42 33.65 -10.04 -0.53
C GLY A 42 32.55 -9.89 0.53
N CYS A 43 32.85 -9.23 1.65
CA CYS A 43 31.87 -8.97 2.70
C CYS A 43 30.76 -8.00 2.25
N SER A 44 31.09 -6.97 1.47
CA SER A 44 30.09 -6.01 0.97
C SER A 44 29.17 -6.64 -0.08
N THR A 45 29.70 -7.51 -0.95
CA THR A 45 28.89 -8.25 -1.93
C THR A 45 28.01 -9.30 -1.26
N ILE A 46 28.48 -10.00 -0.22
CA ILE A 46 27.66 -10.91 0.58
C ILE A 46 26.58 -10.14 1.36
N ALA A 47 26.91 -8.99 1.96
CA ALA A 47 25.93 -8.14 2.64
C ALA A 47 24.87 -7.59 1.66
N PHE A 48 25.28 -7.17 0.46
CA PHE A 48 24.38 -6.73 -0.59
C PHE A 48 23.50 -7.87 -1.12
N ALA A 49 24.06 -9.07 -1.32
CA ALA A 49 23.32 -10.26 -1.71
C ALA A 49 22.31 -10.68 -0.61
N ALA A 50 22.71 -10.65 0.66
CA ALA A 50 21.81 -10.90 1.79
C ALA A 50 20.69 -9.84 1.88
N ALA A 51 20.99 -8.56 1.63
CA ALA A 51 20.00 -7.49 1.57
C ALA A 51 19.04 -7.64 0.36
N ALA A 52 19.54 -8.08 -0.79
CA ALA A 52 18.74 -8.34 -1.98
C ALA A 52 17.83 -9.56 -1.82
N VAL A 53 18.33 -10.64 -1.20
CA VAL A 53 17.55 -11.85 -0.90
C VAL A 53 16.50 -11.57 0.18
N THR A 54 16.85 -10.87 1.25
CA THR A 54 15.85 -10.44 2.26
C THR A 54 14.84 -9.45 1.67
N GLY A 55 15.26 -8.55 0.78
CA GLY A 55 14.38 -7.64 0.05
C GLY A 55 13.40 -8.36 -0.89
N THR A 56 13.84 -9.39 -1.60
CA THR A 56 13.00 -10.19 -2.50
C THR A 56 12.06 -11.14 -1.75
N VAL A 57 12.51 -11.75 -0.64
CA VAL A 57 11.66 -12.55 0.25
C VAL A 57 10.61 -11.68 0.96
N ARG A 58 10.99 -10.47 1.40
CA ARG A 58 10.06 -9.46 1.92
C ARG A 58 9.06 -9.03 0.86
N ARG A 59 9.49 -8.80 -0.39
CA ARG A 59 8.59 -8.52 -1.52
C ARG A 59 7.63 -9.68 -1.83
N ARG A 60 8.08 -10.95 -1.74
CA ARG A 60 7.21 -12.13 -1.91
C ARG A 60 6.19 -12.28 -0.79
N ARG A 61 6.58 -12.06 0.48
CA ARG A 61 5.66 -12.04 1.63
C ARG A 61 4.68 -10.86 1.60
N LEU A 62 5.06 -9.74 0.99
CA LEU A 62 4.20 -8.58 0.74
C LEU A 62 3.30 -8.73 -0.50
N ARG A 63 3.49 -9.77 -1.31
CA ARG A 63 2.69 -10.04 -2.52
C ARG A 63 1.49 -10.94 -2.28
N ASP A 64 1.32 -11.48 -1.07
CA ASP A 64 0.09 -12.21 -0.75
C ASP A 64 -1.07 -11.20 -0.62
N PRO A 65 -2.02 -11.17 -1.57
CA PRO A 65 -3.11 -10.20 -1.56
C PRO A 65 -4.02 -10.38 -0.34
N ARG A 66 -4.08 -11.58 0.26
CA ARG A 66 -4.83 -11.79 1.51
C ARG A 66 -4.14 -11.05 2.66
N ARG A 67 -2.83 -11.23 2.84
CA ARG A 67 -2.08 -10.55 3.91
C ARG A 67 -2.08 -9.03 3.78
N VAL A 68 -2.04 -8.50 2.56
CA VAL A 68 -2.14 -7.05 2.32
C VAL A 68 -3.52 -6.54 2.75
N ARG A 69 -4.60 -7.25 2.37
CA ARG A 69 -5.97 -6.90 2.75
C ARG A 69 -6.19 -6.98 4.27
N THR A 70 -5.73 -8.04 4.92
CA THR A 70 -5.84 -8.17 6.38
C THR A 70 -5.09 -7.06 7.12
N ARG A 71 -3.89 -6.69 6.66
CA ARG A 71 -3.13 -5.55 7.23
C ARG A 71 -3.80 -4.21 6.99
N ALA A 72 -4.37 -3.99 5.81
CA ALA A 72 -5.14 -2.78 5.52
C ALA A 72 -6.35 -2.69 6.45
N MET A 73 -7.08 -3.80 6.65
CA MET A 73 -8.21 -3.89 7.57
C MET A 73 -7.81 -3.63 9.02
N GLN A 74 -6.70 -4.22 9.48
CA GLN A 74 -6.13 -3.94 10.81
C GLN A 74 -5.77 -2.46 10.98
N THR A 75 -5.15 -1.86 9.97
CA THR A 75 -4.80 -0.43 9.99
C THR A 75 -6.05 0.45 10.09
N LEU A 76 -7.13 0.09 9.39
CA LEU A 76 -8.42 0.78 9.47
C LEU A 76 -9.01 0.69 10.89
N LEU A 77 -9.06 -0.51 11.47
CA LEU A 77 -9.56 -0.76 12.83
C LEU A 77 -8.76 -0.01 13.90
N GLU A 78 -7.43 -0.12 13.86
CA GLU A 78 -6.55 0.39 14.91
C GLU A 78 -6.34 1.91 14.84
N ARG A 79 -6.31 2.48 13.64
CA ARG A 79 -6.04 3.92 13.48
C ARG A 79 -7.31 4.73 13.29
N THR A 80 -8.06 4.42 12.23
CA THR A 80 -9.17 5.29 11.83
C THR A 80 -10.37 5.13 12.76
N LEU A 81 -10.73 3.89 13.08
CA LEU A 81 -11.88 3.62 13.94
C LEU A 81 -11.59 3.92 15.41
N ALA A 82 -10.37 3.64 15.91
CA ALA A 82 -9.98 4.07 17.25
C ALA A 82 -10.01 5.60 17.40
N ARG A 83 -9.56 6.33 16.38
CA ARG A 83 -9.66 7.80 16.37
C ARG A 83 -11.12 8.28 16.34
N ALA A 84 -11.98 7.66 15.53
CA ALA A 84 -13.41 7.95 15.54
C ALA A 84 -14.03 7.72 16.93
N ALA A 85 -13.70 6.60 17.58
CA ALA A 85 -14.16 6.30 18.94
C ALA A 85 -13.71 7.35 19.96
N SER A 86 -12.46 7.83 19.88
CA SER A 86 -11.96 8.89 20.77
C SER A 86 -12.68 10.23 20.57
N LEU A 87 -13.19 10.50 19.36
CA LEU A 87 -13.89 11.73 19.01
C LEU A 87 -15.41 11.65 19.27
N ALA A 88 -15.94 10.47 19.61
CA ALA A 88 -17.37 10.23 19.69
C ALA A 88 -18.11 11.16 20.69
N THR A 89 -17.43 11.61 21.75
CA THR A 89 -18.00 12.56 22.72
C THR A 89 -17.80 14.01 22.34
N ALA A 90 -16.61 14.38 21.88
CA ALA A 90 -16.26 15.77 21.61
C ALA A 90 -16.78 16.26 20.26
N GLU A 91 -16.70 15.42 19.23
CA GLU A 91 -17.05 15.76 17.84
C GLU A 91 -17.84 14.60 17.20
N PRO A 92 -19.05 14.27 17.68
CA PRO A 92 -19.81 13.08 17.27
C PRO A 92 -20.12 13.04 15.76
N ALA A 93 -20.38 14.20 15.13
CA ALA A 93 -20.64 14.27 13.70
C ALA A 93 -19.39 13.90 12.86
N LYS A 94 -18.21 14.36 13.29
CA LYS A 94 -16.94 14.01 12.65
C LYS A 94 -16.57 12.56 12.90
N ALA A 95 -16.83 12.06 14.12
CA ALA A 95 -16.66 10.66 14.45
C ALA A 95 -17.52 9.75 13.56
N ALA A 96 -18.80 10.11 13.35
CA ALA A 96 -19.70 9.37 12.47
C ALA A 96 -19.27 9.43 10.99
N ALA A 97 -18.86 10.61 10.49
CA ALA A 97 -18.32 10.75 9.14
C ALA A 97 -17.05 9.89 8.94
N MET A 98 -16.14 9.88 9.91
CA MET A 98 -14.96 9.03 9.89
C MET A 98 -15.32 7.55 9.90
N ALA A 99 -16.24 7.13 10.77
CA ALA A 99 -16.69 5.74 10.86
C ALA A 99 -17.37 5.27 9.56
N SER A 100 -18.14 6.14 8.90
CA SER A 100 -18.75 5.89 7.59
C SER A 100 -17.68 5.60 6.52
N LEU A 101 -16.65 6.45 6.44
CA LEU A 101 -15.53 6.25 5.52
C LEU A 101 -14.78 4.94 5.80
N THR A 102 -14.57 4.62 7.08
CA THR A 102 -13.91 3.37 7.48
C THR A 102 -14.76 2.15 7.13
N LEU A 103 -16.08 2.19 7.34
CA LEU A 103 -16.99 1.11 6.97
C LEU A 103 -16.97 0.85 5.46
N LEU A 104 -17.00 1.93 4.67
CA LEU A 104 -16.95 1.85 3.21
C LEU A 104 -15.64 1.26 2.70
N ALA A 105 -14.50 1.71 3.25
CA ALA A 105 -13.20 1.14 2.92
C ALA A 105 -13.11 -0.34 3.29
N GLY A 106 -13.66 -0.74 4.45
CA GLY A 106 -13.72 -2.12 4.88
C GLY A 106 -14.57 -3.02 3.98
N ALA A 107 -15.76 -2.55 3.59
CA ALA A 107 -16.62 -3.27 2.65
C ALA A 107 -15.93 -3.44 1.28
N GLY A 108 -15.23 -2.41 0.80
CA GLY A 108 -14.44 -2.48 -0.43
C GLY A 108 -13.29 -3.50 -0.36
N LEU A 109 -12.59 -3.59 0.78
CA LEU A 109 -11.55 -4.60 1.01
C LEU A 109 -12.10 -6.02 1.05
N ARG A 110 -13.27 -6.24 1.68
CA ARG A 110 -13.92 -7.56 1.74
C ARG A 110 -14.30 -8.05 0.34
N HIS A 111 -14.98 -7.20 -0.42
CA HIS A 111 -15.58 -7.55 -1.70
C HIS A 111 -14.68 -7.25 -2.91
N ASP A 112 -13.42 -6.86 -2.66
CA ASP A 112 -12.42 -6.52 -3.68
C ASP A 112 -12.97 -5.54 -4.75
N THR A 113 -13.59 -4.48 -4.27
CA THR A 113 -14.23 -3.46 -5.12
C THR A 113 -13.99 -2.06 -4.58
N ASP A 114 -13.80 -1.12 -5.48
CA ASP A 114 -13.79 0.29 -5.12
C ASP A 114 -15.23 0.77 -4.92
N LEU A 115 -15.48 1.29 -3.73
CA LEU A 115 -16.76 1.84 -3.30
C LEU A 115 -16.65 3.35 -3.01
N ALA A 116 -15.43 3.91 -3.01
CA ALA A 116 -15.18 5.25 -2.54
C ALA A 116 -15.84 6.28 -3.46
N GLY A 117 -16.61 7.20 -2.88
CA GLY A 117 -17.31 8.24 -3.63
C GLY A 117 -18.49 7.75 -4.48
N LEU A 118 -18.81 6.45 -4.48
CA LEU A 118 -19.95 5.93 -5.25
C LEU A 118 -21.29 6.29 -4.62
N ALA A 119 -22.25 6.59 -5.49
CA ALA A 119 -23.65 6.76 -5.12
C ALA A 119 -24.21 5.46 -4.51
N ARG A 120 -25.23 5.57 -3.65
CA ARG A 120 -25.81 4.42 -2.92
C ARG A 120 -26.21 3.28 -3.85
N ALA A 121 -26.93 3.60 -4.94
CA ALA A 121 -27.40 2.62 -5.91
C ALA A 121 -26.24 1.88 -6.61
N GLU A 122 -25.21 2.62 -7.05
CA GLU A 122 -24.02 2.05 -7.68
C GLU A 122 -23.21 1.18 -6.71
N ARG A 123 -23.10 1.61 -5.46
CA ARG A 123 -22.41 0.86 -4.41
C ARG A 123 -23.08 -0.48 -4.16
N ARG A 124 -24.41 -0.50 -4.04
CA ARG A 124 -25.23 -1.72 -3.92
C ARG A 124 -25.03 -2.63 -5.13
N GLN A 125 -25.09 -2.08 -6.34
CA GLN A 125 -24.88 -2.86 -7.56
C GLN A 125 -23.48 -3.50 -7.59
N ARG A 126 -22.43 -2.76 -7.22
CA ARG A 126 -21.06 -3.30 -7.18
C ARG A 126 -20.87 -4.37 -6.11
N LEU A 127 -21.43 -4.18 -4.92
CA LEU A 127 -21.40 -5.17 -3.86
C LEU A 127 -22.10 -6.47 -4.28
N HIS A 128 -23.29 -6.35 -4.87
CA HIS A 128 -24.02 -7.49 -5.40
C HIS A 128 -23.23 -8.20 -6.51
N ALA A 129 -22.64 -7.45 -7.46
CA ALA A 129 -21.81 -8.02 -8.52
C ALA A 129 -20.56 -8.74 -8.01
N ARG A 130 -20.11 -8.45 -6.78
CA ARG A 130 -18.99 -9.10 -6.10
C ARG A 130 -19.41 -10.23 -5.16
N GLY A 131 -20.70 -10.58 -5.14
CA GLY A 131 -21.22 -11.71 -4.38
C GLY A 131 -21.63 -11.38 -2.94
N ALA A 132 -21.79 -10.10 -2.58
CA ALA A 132 -22.39 -9.74 -1.30
C ALA A 132 -23.85 -10.20 -1.26
N ALA A 133 -24.25 -10.83 -0.15
CA ALA A 133 -25.64 -11.26 0.05
C ALA A 133 -26.56 -10.05 0.28
N GLU A 134 -27.81 -10.13 -0.16
CA GLU A 134 -28.77 -9.03 -0.02
C GLU A 134 -28.98 -8.62 1.46
N SER A 135 -28.97 -9.59 2.37
CA SER A 135 -29.04 -9.34 3.81
C SER A 135 -27.84 -8.56 4.35
N GLU A 136 -26.64 -8.79 3.79
CA GLU A 136 -25.43 -8.05 4.15
C GLU A 136 -25.50 -6.61 3.65
N ILE A 137 -25.92 -6.44 2.39
CA ILE A 137 -26.08 -5.11 1.79
C ILE A 137 -27.09 -4.28 2.59
N ALA A 138 -28.24 -4.87 2.95
CA ALA A 138 -29.24 -4.20 3.78
C ALA A 138 -28.69 -3.79 5.16
N ALA A 139 -27.91 -4.67 5.80
CA ALA A 139 -27.28 -4.35 7.09
C ALA A 139 -26.24 -3.22 6.97
N LEU A 140 -25.44 -3.21 5.90
CA LEU A 140 -24.49 -2.13 5.62
C LEU A 140 -25.20 -0.80 5.37
N GLU A 141 -26.28 -0.81 4.58
CA GLU A 141 -27.08 0.38 4.30
C GLU A 141 -27.70 0.97 5.58
N ALA A 142 -28.25 0.13 6.45
CA ALA A 142 -28.78 0.57 7.74
C ALA A 142 -27.69 1.24 8.61
N LEU A 143 -26.48 0.69 8.62
CA LEU A 143 -25.34 1.31 9.31
C LEU A 143 -24.96 2.65 8.70
N PHE A 144 -24.90 2.76 7.37
CA PHE A 144 -24.64 4.05 6.71
C PHE A 144 -25.71 5.09 7.03
N ASP A 145 -26.98 4.69 7.03
CA ASP A 145 -28.10 5.57 7.34
C ASP A 145 -28.04 6.06 8.79
N SER A 146 -27.71 5.18 9.75
CA SER A 146 -27.50 5.58 11.15
C SER A 146 -26.35 6.58 11.32
N LEU A 147 -25.22 6.35 10.66
CA LEU A 147 -24.06 7.24 10.72
C LEU A 147 -24.34 8.59 10.04
N ALA A 148 -25.09 8.59 8.93
CA ALA A 148 -25.53 9.81 8.27
C ALA A 148 -26.48 10.60 9.17
N ALA A 149 -27.46 9.94 9.79
CA ALA A 149 -28.35 10.58 10.75
C ALA A 149 -27.57 11.27 11.88
N ILE A 150 -26.56 10.62 12.45
CA ILE A 150 -25.70 11.20 13.49
C ILE A 150 -24.88 12.39 12.97
N ALA A 151 -24.35 12.30 11.75
CA ALA A 151 -23.56 13.37 11.14
C ALA A 151 -24.38 14.66 10.91
N TYR A 152 -25.67 14.53 10.61
CA TYR A 152 -26.57 15.66 10.29
C TYR A 152 -27.57 16.03 11.40
N ALA A 153 -27.72 15.22 12.45
CA ALA A 153 -28.60 15.49 13.59
C ALA A 153 -28.20 16.78 14.35
N PRO A 154 -29.03 17.39 15.20
CA PRO A 154 -28.62 18.50 16.09
C PRO A 154 -27.66 18.04 17.20
N PRO A 155 -26.74 18.89 17.70
CA PRO A 155 -25.65 18.50 18.62
C PRO A 155 -26.11 17.83 19.93
N GLU A 156 -27.30 18.16 20.41
CA GLU A 156 -27.87 17.71 21.68
C GLU A 156 -28.21 16.20 21.71
N THR A 157 -28.38 15.57 20.55
CA THR A 157 -28.87 14.18 20.43
C THR A 157 -27.79 13.17 20.01
N ARG A 158 -26.55 13.60 19.78
CA ARG A 158 -25.58 12.80 18.98
C ARG A 158 -24.71 11.82 19.77
N SER A 159 -24.46 12.06 21.06
CA SER A 159 -23.27 11.49 21.74
C SER A 159 -23.38 10.00 22.12
N SER A 160 -24.55 9.55 22.61
CA SER A 160 -24.82 8.13 22.90
C SER A 160 -24.87 7.31 21.61
N ASP A 161 -25.54 7.85 20.61
CA ASP A 161 -25.86 7.16 19.35
C ASP A 161 -24.61 7.00 18.50
N ALA A 162 -23.73 8.01 18.49
CA ALA A 162 -22.41 7.93 17.86
C ALA A 162 -21.57 6.77 18.41
N ARG A 163 -21.55 6.57 19.73
CA ARG A 163 -20.76 5.48 20.34
C ARG A 163 -21.30 4.11 19.93
N GLN A 164 -22.61 3.91 19.99
CA GLN A 164 -23.23 2.64 19.61
C GLN A 164 -23.01 2.32 18.13
N ALA A 165 -23.20 3.31 17.24
CA ALA A 165 -22.96 3.14 15.81
C ALA A 165 -21.49 2.79 15.52
N ILE A 166 -20.53 3.45 16.18
CA ILE A 166 -19.09 3.15 16.01
C ILE A 166 -18.75 1.72 16.49
N LEU A 167 -19.37 1.25 17.58
CA LEU A 167 -19.19 -0.12 18.04
C LEU A 167 -19.74 -1.14 17.04
N ALA A 168 -20.91 -0.87 16.44
CA ALA A 168 -21.49 -1.73 15.41
C ALA A 168 -20.61 -1.77 14.13
N VAL A 169 -20.01 -0.64 13.75
CA VAL A 169 -19.02 -0.59 12.66
C VAL A 169 -17.81 -1.45 13.02
N ARG A 170 -17.29 -1.34 14.24
CA ARG A 170 -16.15 -2.16 14.69
C ARG A 170 -16.45 -3.65 14.58
N GLU A 171 -17.60 -4.09 15.09
CA GLU A 171 -18.00 -5.50 15.07
C GLU A 171 -18.08 -6.02 13.63
N THR A 172 -18.65 -5.23 12.72
CA THR A 172 -18.76 -5.56 11.30
C THR A 172 -17.38 -5.74 10.66
N LEU A 173 -16.46 -4.81 10.91
CA LEU A 173 -15.10 -4.88 10.36
C LEU A 173 -14.27 -6.02 10.96
N GLU A 174 -14.46 -6.33 12.24
CA GLU A 174 -13.83 -7.49 12.88
C GLU A 174 -14.33 -8.81 12.29
N ARG A 175 -15.63 -8.89 11.97
CA ARG A 175 -16.20 -10.05 11.25
C ARG A 175 -15.56 -10.21 9.89
N TYR A 176 -15.45 -9.13 9.11
CA TYR A 176 -14.79 -9.15 7.80
C TYR A 176 -13.34 -9.61 7.91
N ARG A 177 -12.61 -9.13 8.92
CA ARG A 177 -11.23 -9.55 9.17
C ARG A 177 -11.14 -11.05 9.41
N LYS A 178 -11.99 -11.62 10.28
CA LYS A 178 -12.02 -13.05 10.59
C LYS A 178 -12.32 -13.90 9.36
N GLU A 179 -13.29 -13.50 8.55
CA GLU A 179 -13.66 -14.21 7.33
C GLU A 179 -12.55 -14.18 6.26
N MET A 180 -11.72 -13.14 6.22
CA MET A 180 -10.55 -13.08 5.34
C MET A 180 -9.36 -13.92 5.83
N GLU A 181 -9.33 -14.25 7.12
CA GLU A 181 -8.30 -15.09 7.75
C GLU A 181 -8.63 -16.59 7.68
N ALA A 182 -9.91 -16.93 7.50
CA ALA A 182 -10.41 -18.29 7.27
C ALA A 182 -10.10 -18.80 5.85
#